data_AF-A0A949UJ20-F1
#
_entry.id   AF-A0A949UJ20-F1
#
_cell.length_a   1.000
_cell.length_b   1.000
_cell.length_c   1.000
_cell.angle_alpha   90.00
_cell.angle_beta   90.00
_cell.angle_gamma   90.00
#
_symmetry.space_group_name_H-M   'P 1'
#
loop_
_entity.id
_entity.type
_entity.pdbx_description
1 polymer ?
#
loop_
_entity_poly.entity_id
_entity_poly.type
_entity_poly.pdbx_seq_one_letter_code
_entity_poly.pdbx_strand_id
1 'polypeptide(L)'
;MIQYVCDTCLTIKEPEEAWIVGIAAEAVGATAARREVSVQSGWDANTAVHPLAVHFCSTQCKNEYMERLFVREPAGRDEVIVRRNLPSEATFERAIPAKKIAKRRAAKKASSRKKRAA
;
A
#
# COMPACT_ATOMS: atom_id res chain seq x y z
N MET A 1 -31.93 8.13 8.50
CA MET A 1 -32.22 9.19 7.51
C MET A 1 -30.87 9.71 7.02
N ILE A 2 -30.64 9.73 5.70
CA ILE A 2 -29.36 10.17 5.11
C ILE A 2 -29.49 11.66 4.79
N GLN A 3 -28.45 12.43 5.07
CA GLN A 3 -28.34 13.83 4.68
C GLN A 3 -27.27 13.97 3.60
N TYR A 4 -27.53 14.81 2.60
CA TYR A 4 -26.56 15.14 1.56
C TYR A 4 -25.98 16.52 1.84
N VAL A 5 -24.67 16.66 1.69
CA VAL A 5 -23.92 17.87 2.06
C VAL A 5 -23.08 18.28 0.87
N CYS A 6 -23.05 19.57 0.55
CA CYS A 6 -22.25 20.09 -0.54
C CYS A 6 -20.75 19.94 -0.23
N ASP A 7 -19.99 19.28 -1.11
CA ASP A 7 -18.55 19.07 -0.93
C ASP A 7 -17.71 20.35 -1.02
N THR A 8 -18.33 21.46 -1.43
CA THR A 8 -17.64 22.76 -1.56
C THR A 8 -17.91 23.70 -0.41
N CYS A 9 -19.18 23.90 -0.06
CA CYS A 9 -19.63 24.92 0.90
C CYS A 9 -20.33 24.35 2.14
N LEU A 10 -20.47 23.02 2.24
CA LEU A 10 -21.06 22.31 3.37
C LEU A 10 -22.55 22.60 3.63
N THR A 11 -23.25 23.25 2.71
CA THR A 11 -24.72 23.39 2.76
C THR A 11 -25.38 22.01 2.76
N ILE A 12 -26.46 21.84 3.51
CA ILE A 12 -27.24 20.60 3.59
C ILE A 12 -28.39 20.66 2.58
N LYS A 13 -28.63 19.56 1.85
CA LYS A 13 -29.69 19.48 0.84
C LYS A 13 -31.09 19.49 1.45
N GLU A 14 -31.95 20.37 0.94
CA GLU A 14 -33.39 20.34 1.21
C GLU A 14 -34.18 19.55 0.13
N PRO A 15 -35.42 19.09 0.42
CA PRO A 15 -36.16 18.15 -0.43
C PRO A 15 -36.45 18.65 -1.86
N GLU A 16 -36.57 19.96 -2.06
CA GLU A 16 -36.98 20.57 -3.34
C GLU A 16 -35.84 21.29 -4.08
N GLU A 17 -34.62 21.25 -3.55
CA GLU A 17 -33.49 21.93 -4.19
C GLU A 17 -32.93 21.13 -5.38
N ALA A 18 -32.65 21.87 -6.46
CA ALA A 18 -31.91 21.37 -7.60
C ALA A 18 -30.42 21.26 -7.25
N TRP A 19 -29.94 20.03 -7.13
CA TRP A 19 -28.53 19.73 -6.85
C TRP A 19 -27.91 18.98 -8.03
N ILE A 20 -26.58 18.99 -8.06
CA ILE A 20 -25.78 18.27 -9.04
C ILE A 20 -25.03 17.18 -8.27
N VAL A 21 -24.98 15.98 -8.85
CA VAL A 21 -24.16 14.89 -8.33
C VAL A 21 -23.10 14.50 -9.35
N GLY A 22 -21.91 14.13 -8.86
CA GLY A 22 -20.87 13.52 -9.66
C GLY A 22 -20.28 12.29 -8.97
N ILE A 23 -19.41 11.59 -9.67
CA ILE A 23 -18.58 10.52 -9.12
C ILE A 23 -17.12 10.95 -9.26
N ALA A 24 -16.41 11.02 -8.13
CA ALA A 24 -14.99 11.31 -8.09
C ALA A 24 -14.19 10.01 -7.97
N ALA A 25 -13.47 9.65 -9.03
CA ALA A 25 -12.60 8.47 -9.06
C ALA A 25 -11.13 8.90 -9.06
N GLU A 26 -10.29 8.11 -8.39
CA GLU A 26 -8.84 8.24 -8.47
C GLU A 26 -8.25 6.93 -8.98
N ALA A 27 -7.58 7.00 -10.12
CA ALA A 27 -6.83 5.89 -10.70
C ALA A 27 -5.36 6.04 -10.31
N VAL A 28 -4.89 5.21 -9.38
CA VAL A 28 -3.49 5.18 -8.94
C VAL A 28 -2.75 4.05 -9.67
N GLY A 29 -1.85 4.41 -10.57
CA GLY A 29 -0.94 3.50 -11.26
C GLY A 29 0.48 3.52 -10.69
N ALA A 30 1.33 2.60 -11.15
CA ALA A 30 2.70 2.46 -10.65
C ALA A 30 3.57 3.72 -10.82
N THR A 31 3.25 4.57 -11.81
CA THR A 31 4.05 5.75 -12.17
C THR A 31 3.27 7.07 -12.11
N ALA A 32 1.95 7.03 -11.97
CA ALA A 32 1.09 8.21 -11.99
C ALA A 32 -0.24 7.94 -11.29
N ALA A 33 -0.77 8.96 -10.62
CA ALA A 33 -2.16 9.01 -10.18
C ALA A 33 -2.95 9.98 -11.07
N ARG A 34 -4.17 9.60 -11.46
CA ARG A 34 -5.12 10.43 -12.21
C ARG A 34 -6.40 10.58 -11.41
N ARG A 35 -6.86 11.81 -11.26
CA ARG A 35 -8.17 12.12 -10.67
C ARG A 35 -9.14 12.41 -11.80
N GLU A 36 -10.31 11.79 -11.75
CA GLU A 36 -11.36 11.97 -12.74
C GLU A 36 -12.67 12.23 -12.01
N VAL A 37 -13.44 13.20 -12.50
CA VAL A 37 -14.77 13.49 -11.95
C VAL A 37 -15.77 13.43 -13.09
N SER A 38 -16.71 12.48 -13.00
CA SER A 38 -17.84 12.40 -13.92
C SER A 38 -19.03 13.12 -13.30
N VAL A 39 -19.44 14.26 -13.89
CA VAL A 39 -20.54 15.06 -13.38
C VAL A 39 -21.80 14.79 -14.18
N GLN A 40 -22.91 14.52 -13.49
CA GLN A 40 -24.21 14.34 -14.12
C GLN A 40 -24.89 15.68 -14.37
N SER A 41 -25.85 15.70 -15.31
CA SER A 41 -26.61 16.91 -15.66
C SER A 41 -27.59 17.36 -14.56
N GLY A 42 -27.85 16.53 -13.56
CA GLY A 42 -28.76 16.82 -12.46
C GLY A 42 -28.61 15.83 -11.32
N TRP A 43 -29.54 15.89 -10.37
CA TRP A 43 -29.56 15.00 -9.21
C TRP A 43 -30.04 13.60 -9.59
N ASP A 44 -29.28 12.58 -9.20
CA ASP A 44 -29.70 11.18 -9.24
C ASP A 44 -29.53 10.56 -7.86
N ALA A 45 -30.63 10.05 -7.30
CA ALA A 45 -30.64 9.51 -5.94
C ALA A 45 -29.79 8.22 -5.82
N ASN A 46 -29.69 7.43 -6.89
CA ASN A 46 -28.91 6.20 -6.87
C ASN A 46 -27.40 6.51 -6.87
N THR A 47 -26.98 7.49 -7.66
CA THR A 47 -25.61 7.98 -7.66
C THR A 47 -25.28 8.72 -6.36
N ALA A 48 -26.22 9.46 -5.78
CA ALA A 48 -25.99 10.25 -4.57
C ALA A 48 -25.59 9.42 -3.35
N VAL A 49 -25.94 8.14 -3.31
CA VAL A 49 -25.53 7.21 -2.23
C VAL A 49 -24.25 6.44 -2.55
N HIS A 50 -23.67 6.65 -3.73
CA HIS A 50 -22.44 5.97 -4.13
C HIS A 50 -21.28 6.40 -3.21
N PRO A 51 -20.36 5.50 -2.81
CA PRO A 51 -19.26 5.83 -1.90
C PRO A 51 -18.31 6.93 -2.41
N LEU A 52 -18.26 7.10 -3.72
CA LEU A 52 -17.45 8.11 -4.42
C LEU A 52 -18.29 9.29 -4.94
N ALA A 53 -19.53 9.42 -4.47
CA ALA A 53 -20.38 10.53 -4.85
C ALA A 53 -19.82 11.85 -4.33
N VAL A 54 -19.93 12.88 -5.16
CA VAL A 54 -19.72 14.28 -4.78
C VAL A 54 -20.98 15.07 -5.08
N HIS A 55 -21.40 15.91 -4.16
CA HIS A 55 -22.66 16.64 -4.18
C HIS A 55 -22.39 18.15 -4.26
N PHE A 56 -23.11 18.84 -5.15
CA PHE A 56 -23.00 20.28 -5.33
C PHE A 56 -24.38 20.95 -5.28
N CYS A 57 -24.53 21.95 -4.42
CA CYS A 57 -25.74 22.77 -4.35
C CYS A 57 -25.88 23.75 -5.53
N SER A 58 -24.81 23.99 -6.30
CA SER A 58 -24.82 24.90 -7.45
C SER A 58 -23.73 24.57 -8.47
N THR A 59 -23.88 25.09 -9.68
CA THR A 59 -22.84 25.04 -10.72
C THR A 59 -21.56 25.77 -10.30
N GLN A 60 -21.68 26.82 -9.48
CA GLN A 60 -20.54 27.55 -8.93
C GLN A 60 -19.71 26.66 -8.00
N CYS A 61 -20.35 25.99 -7.04
CA CYS A 61 -19.68 25.04 -6.13
C CYS A 61 -19.00 23.91 -6.91
N LYS A 62 -19.68 23.35 -7.91
CA LYS A 62 -19.08 22.35 -8.82
C LYS A 62 -17.81 22.88 -9.48
N ASN A 63 -17.83 24.08 -10.05
CA ASN A 63 -16.67 24.63 -10.75
C ASN A 63 -15.50 24.88 -9.79
N GLU A 64 -15.77 25.46 -8.62
CA GLU A 64 -14.76 25.70 -7.59
C GLU A 64 -14.12 24.39 -7.08
N TYR A 65 -14.94 23.35 -6.90
CA TYR A 65 -14.45 22.02 -6.57
C TYR A 65 -13.49 21.47 -7.64
N MET A 66 -13.86 21.59 -8.92
CA MET A 66 -13.02 21.15 -10.05
C MET A 66 -11.71 21.93 -10.11
N GLU A 67 -11.76 23.26 -9.93
CA GLU A 67 -10.55 24.10 -9.89
C GLU A 67 -9.60 23.65 -8.77
N ARG A 68 -10.12 23.40 -7.56
CA ARG A 68 -9.31 22.92 -6.44
C ARG A 68 -8.66 21.56 -6.70
N LEU A 69 -9.36 20.66 -7.39
CA LEU A 69 -8.86 19.32 -7.72
C LEU A 69 -7.74 19.32 -8.77
N PHE A 70 -7.83 20.19 -9.78
CA PHE A 70 -6.96 20.14 -10.96
C PHE A 70 -5.92 21.27 -11.04
N VAL A 71 -6.11 22.38 -10.33
CA VAL A 71 -5.19 23.54 -10.38
C VAL A 71 -4.06 23.42 -9.35
N ARG A 72 -4.23 22.62 -8.28
CA ARG A 72 -3.12 22.29 -7.39
C ARG A 72 -2.26 21.19 -8.03
N GLU A 73 -1.12 21.59 -8.59
CA GLU A 73 0.01 20.68 -8.81
C GLU A 73 0.27 19.90 -7.50
N PRO A 74 0.49 18.57 -7.53
CA PRO A 74 0.61 17.79 -6.31
C PRO A 74 1.86 18.23 -5.54
N ALA A 75 1.68 19.15 -4.60
CA ALA A 75 2.64 19.43 -3.57
C ALA A 75 2.75 18.18 -2.71
N GLY A 76 3.85 17.45 -2.90
CA GLY A 76 4.18 16.31 -2.08
C GLY A 76 3.76 15.01 -2.74
N ARG A 77 4.75 14.35 -3.34
CA ARG A 77 4.85 12.90 -3.22
C ARG A 77 4.83 12.59 -1.72
N ASP A 78 3.67 12.26 -1.17
CA ASP A 78 3.67 11.43 0.03
C ASP A 78 4.25 10.09 -0.44
N GLU A 79 5.57 9.97 -0.31
CA GLU A 79 6.26 8.71 -0.52
C GLU A 79 5.58 7.69 0.39
N VAL A 80 4.78 6.81 -0.20
CA VAL A 80 4.27 5.63 0.49
C VAL A 80 5.49 4.78 0.81
N ILE A 81 6.09 5.01 1.98
CA ILE A 81 7.13 4.15 2.53
C ILE A 81 6.43 2.83 2.88
N VAL A 82 6.39 1.92 1.91
CA VAL A 82 6.03 0.52 2.18
C VAL A 82 7.15 -0.06 3.03
N ARG A 83 7.03 0.07 4.35
CA ARG A 83 7.85 -0.72 5.27
C ARG A 83 7.48 -2.18 5.08
N ARG A 84 8.32 -2.88 4.32
CA ARG A 84 8.33 -4.34 4.30
C ARG A 84 8.75 -4.80 5.69
N ASN A 85 7.80 -5.03 6.59
CA ASN A 85 8.07 -5.82 7.78
C ASN A 85 8.34 -7.23 7.30
N LEU A 86 9.62 -7.57 7.09
CA LEU A 86 10.01 -8.96 7.03
C LEU A 86 9.65 -9.57 8.39
N PRO A 87 8.88 -10.66 8.45
CA PRO A 87 8.74 -11.39 9.69
C PRO A 87 10.14 -11.88 10.08
N SER A 88 10.68 -11.30 11.15
CA SER A 88 11.86 -11.84 11.80
C SER A 88 11.44 -13.10 12.54
N GLU A 89 11.49 -14.24 11.88
CA GLU A 89 11.45 -15.58 12.49
C GLU A 89 11.74 -16.59 11.37
N ALA A 90 12.64 -17.56 11.49
CA ALA A 90 12.92 -18.36 12.66
C ALA A 90 14.37 -18.89 12.63
N THR A 91 15.01 -18.88 13.79
CA THR A 91 16.25 -19.61 14.05
C THR A 91 15.94 -21.10 13.99
N PHE A 92 16.30 -21.78 12.90
CA PHE A 92 16.34 -23.24 12.88
C PHE A 92 17.68 -23.70 13.44
N GLU A 93 17.72 -24.04 14.74
CA GLU A 93 18.83 -24.82 15.29
C GLU A 93 18.79 -26.23 14.70
N ARG A 94 19.70 -26.50 13.76
CA ARG A 94 19.97 -27.85 13.29
C ARG A 94 20.80 -28.57 14.33
N ALA A 95 20.15 -29.37 15.20
CA ALA A 95 20.85 -30.34 16.02
C ALA A 95 21.48 -31.40 15.11
N ILE A 96 22.78 -31.30 14.86
CA ILE A 96 23.55 -32.37 14.22
C ILE A 96 23.78 -33.45 15.29
N PRO A 97 23.28 -34.69 15.13
CA PRO A 97 23.63 -35.76 16.04
C PRO A 97 25.12 -36.08 15.87
N ALA A 98 25.88 -35.92 16.95
CA ALA A 98 27.31 -36.19 17.00
C ALA A 98 27.59 -37.66 16.64
N LYS A 99 28.17 -37.89 15.46
CA LYS A 99 28.79 -39.18 15.12
C LYS A 99 29.98 -39.40 16.06
N LYS A 100 29.88 -40.38 16.95
CA LYS A 100 30.99 -40.84 17.79
C LYS A 100 32.10 -41.38 16.89
N ILE A 101 33.18 -40.62 16.73
CA ILE A 101 34.41 -41.11 16.11
C ILE A 101 35.08 -42.03 17.12
N ALA A 102 34.97 -43.34 16.90
CA ALA A 102 35.74 -44.34 17.64
C ALA A 102 37.23 -44.18 17.31
N LYS A 103 38.01 -43.66 18.27
CA LYS A 103 39.47 -43.57 18.16
C LYS A 103 40.09 -44.97 18.15
N ARG A 104 40.45 -45.51 16.98
CA ARG A 104 41.36 -46.65 16.92
C ARG A 104 42.78 -46.15 17.24
N ARG A 105 43.36 -46.65 18.34
CA ARG A 105 44.76 -46.40 18.71
C ARG A 105 45.67 -47.02 17.65
N ALA A 106 46.48 -46.21 16.98
CA ALA A 106 47.60 -46.70 16.18
C ALA A 106 48.71 -47.15 17.13
N ALA A 107 49.07 -48.44 17.08
CA ALA A 107 50.19 -48.99 17.82
C ALA A 107 51.51 -48.45 17.25
N LYS A 108 52.34 -47.85 18.12
CA LYS A 108 53.71 -47.42 17.79
C LYS A 108 54.57 -48.66 17.48
N LYS A 109 55.08 -48.80 16.26
CA LYS A 109 56.28 -49.62 16.03
C LYS A 109 57.51 -48.71 16.02
N ALA A 110 58.37 -48.96 17.00
CA ALA A 110 59.60 -48.26 17.28
C ALA A 110 60.59 -48.38 16.11
N SER A 111 61.32 -47.29 15.87
CA SER A 111 62.48 -47.24 15.01
C SER A 111 63.63 -48.04 15.63
N SER A 112 64.33 -48.83 14.81
CA SER A 112 65.68 -49.27 15.12
C SER A 112 66.53 -49.18 13.86
N ARG A 113 67.38 -48.16 13.87
CA ARG A 113 68.41 -47.84 12.90
C ARG A 113 69.61 -48.73 13.19
N LYS A 114 70.14 -49.48 12.21
CA LYS A 114 71.54 -49.94 12.27
C LYS A 114 72.17 -50.02 10.87
N LYS A 115 73.29 -49.31 10.76
CA LYS A 115 74.21 -49.18 9.62
C LYS A 115 75.08 -50.45 9.45
N ARG A 116 75.47 -50.74 8.20
CA ARG A 116 76.80 -51.17 7.66
C ARG A 116 76.56 -51.69 6.22
N ALA A 117 77.20 -51.23 5.14
CA ALA A 117 78.62 -51.12 4.77
C ALA A 117 79.33 -52.47 4.57
N ALA A 118 79.42 -52.91 3.31
CA ALA A 118 80.57 -53.55 2.63
C ALA A 118 80.17 -53.78 1.16
#